data_AF-A0A1Q2L093-F1
#
_entry.id   AF-A0A1Q2L093-F1
#
_cell.length_a   1.000
_cell.length_b   1.000
_cell.length_c   1.000
_cell.angle_alpha   90.00
_cell.angle_beta   90.00
_cell.angle_gamma   90.00
#
_symmetry.space_group_name_H-M   'P 1'
#
loop_
_entity.id
_entity.type
_entity.pdbx_description
1 polymer ?
#
loop_
_entity_poly.entity_id
_entity_poly.type
_entity_poly.pdbx_seq_one_letter_code
_entity_poly.pdbx_strand_id
1 'polypeptide(L)'
;MKRLAILTVGKTHSGKSTFANALAGRLANTTVIDQDNHASFSLRITRTCCRQKAQISLRHDRLLKTQGPAIAIAITAVFYTLYHLLSVIPIFEAGFSLIAVLPVLLAGLFWGYVRQKTGSLSAVIISHALSDLGIMCVYWFIVR
;
A
#
# COMPACT_ATOMS: atom_id res chain seq x y z
N MET A 1 -2.81 29.01 -26.61
CA MET A 1 -3.37 27.64 -26.73
C MET A 1 -4.75 27.60 -26.10
N LYS A 2 -5.78 27.09 -26.80
CA LYS A 2 -7.15 26.97 -26.24
C LYS A 2 -7.33 25.55 -25.71
N ARG A 3 -7.52 25.39 -24.40
CA ARG A 3 -7.83 24.10 -23.75
C ARG A 3 -9.33 24.07 -23.46
N LEU A 4 -10.01 23.00 -23.88
CA LEU A 4 -11.43 22.81 -23.66
C LEU A 4 -11.61 21.76 -22.55
N ALA A 5 -12.26 22.15 -21.45
CA ALA A 5 -12.63 21.24 -20.37
C ALA A 5 -14.13 20.95 -20.45
N ILE A 6 -14.49 19.67 -20.45
CA ILE A 6 -15.89 19.21 -20.49
C ILE A 6 -16.13 18.39 -19.23
N LEU A 7 -16.96 18.91 -18.33
CA LEU A 7 -17.35 18.24 -17.09
C LEU A 7 -18.69 17.54 -17.29
N THR A 8 -18.77 16.25 -16.99
CA THR A 8 -20.03 15.49 -17.03
C THR A 8 -20.52 15.21 -15.62
N VAL A 9 -21.78 15.55 -15.31
CA VAL A 9 -22.40 15.33 -13.99
C VAL A 9 -23.74 14.62 -14.17
N GLY A 10 -24.07 13.65 -13.32
CA GLY A 10 -25.32 12.89 -13.40
C GLY A 10 -25.32 11.64 -12.53
N LYS A 11 -26.49 10.99 -12.37
CA LYS A 11 -26.67 9.80 -11.50
C LYS A 11 -25.73 8.64 -11.88
N THR A 12 -25.40 7.77 -10.92
CA THR A 12 -24.65 6.53 -11.19
C THR A 12 -25.36 5.70 -12.28
N HIS A 13 -24.59 5.01 -13.13
CA HIS A 13 -25.08 4.24 -14.28
C HIS A 13 -25.80 5.01 -15.41
N SER A 14 -25.83 6.35 -15.37
CA SER A 14 -26.44 7.15 -16.45
C SER A 14 -25.62 7.23 -17.76
N GLY A 15 -24.59 6.38 -17.93
CA GLY A 15 -23.78 6.32 -19.15
C GLY A 15 -22.70 7.40 -19.32
N LYS A 16 -22.32 8.13 -18.26
CA LYS A 16 -21.35 9.24 -18.34
C LYS A 16 -19.98 8.81 -18.87
N SER A 17 -19.42 7.71 -18.36
CA SER A 17 -18.12 7.20 -18.83
C SER A 17 -18.21 6.72 -20.29
N THR A 18 -19.35 6.17 -20.72
CA THR A 18 -19.60 5.81 -22.12
C THR A 18 -19.61 7.03 -23.03
N PHE A 19 -20.29 8.10 -22.61
CA PHE A 19 -20.29 9.37 -23.33
C PHE A 19 -18.89 10.00 -23.41
N ALA A 20 -18.16 10.02 -22.28
CA ALA A 20 -16.80 10.56 -22.23
C ALA A 20 -15.84 9.80 -23.17
N ASN A 21 -15.93 8.47 -23.20
CA ASN A 21 -15.10 7.63 -24.09
C ASN A 21 -15.49 7.79 -25.57
N ALA A 22 -16.79 7.87 -25.88
CA ALA A 22 -17.26 8.13 -27.25
C ALA A 22 -16.84 9.52 -27.75
N LEU A 23 -16.83 10.51 -26.85
CA LEU A 23 -16.39 11.87 -27.14
C LEU A 23 -14.87 11.94 -27.33
N ALA A 24 -14.10 11.24 -26.48
CA ALA A 24 -12.65 11.14 -26.63
C ALA A 24 -12.24 10.53 -27.97
N GLY A 25 -12.99 9.52 -28.46
CA GLY A 25 -12.77 8.92 -29.79
C GLY A 25 -13.01 9.87 -30.97
N ARG A 26 -13.71 11.01 -30.76
CA ARG A 26 -13.99 12.00 -31.80
C ARG A 26 -13.09 13.24 -31.75
N LEU A 27 -12.30 13.42 -30.70
CA LEU A 27 -11.41 14.57 -30.54
C LEU A 27 -9.96 14.12 -30.39
N ALA A 28 -9.10 14.59 -31.28
CA ALA A 28 -7.66 14.42 -31.16
C ALA A 28 -7.13 15.17 -29.93
N ASN A 29 -6.16 14.57 -29.22
CA ASN A 29 -5.52 15.12 -28.01
C ASN A 29 -6.47 15.33 -26.82
N THR A 30 -7.34 14.36 -26.55
CA THR A 30 -8.20 14.35 -25.35
C THR A 30 -7.68 13.44 -24.26
N THR A 31 -7.91 13.84 -23.01
CA THR A 31 -7.62 13.04 -21.82
C THR A 31 -8.90 12.93 -21.01
N VAL A 32 -9.33 11.71 -20.74
CA VAL A 32 -10.50 11.44 -19.88
C VAL A 32 -10.00 11.17 -18.48
N ILE A 33 -10.53 11.91 -17.50
CA ILE A 33 -10.25 11.73 -16.07
C ILE A 33 -11.54 11.21 -15.43
N ASP A 34 -11.55 9.95 -14.99
CA ASP A 34 -12.72 9.29 -14.40
C ASP A 34 -12.49 8.99 -12.91
N GLN A 35 -13.21 9.72 -12.05
CA GLN A 35 -13.12 9.59 -10.60
C GLN A 35 -13.53 8.20 -10.09
N ASP A 36 -14.51 7.54 -10.71
CA ASP A 36 -14.95 6.21 -10.30
C ASP A 36 -13.87 5.16 -10.58
N ASN A 37 -13.12 5.34 -11.67
CA ASN A 37 -11.97 4.50 -11.99
C ASN A 37 -10.85 4.64 -10.94
N HIS A 38 -10.53 5.88 -10.54
CA HIS A 38 -9.56 6.14 -9.46
C HIS A 38 -10.01 5.57 -8.10
N ALA A 39 -11.31 5.71 -7.76
CA ALA A 39 -11.87 5.14 -6.54
C ALA A 39 -11.78 3.60 -6.53
N SER A 40 -12.08 2.97 -7.67
CA SER A 40 -12.01 1.51 -7.82
C SER A 40 -10.58 0.97 -7.71
N PHE A 41 -9.59 1.72 -8.20
CA PHE A 41 -8.17 1.38 -8.08
C PHE A 41 -7.71 1.44 -6.61
N SER A 42 -8.04 2.52 -5.89
CA SER A 42 -7.74 2.66 -4.47
C SER A 42 -8.39 1.55 -3.63
N LEU A 43 -9.65 1.23 -3.91
CA LEU A 43 -10.37 0.16 -3.20
C LEU A 43 -9.78 -1.23 -3.48
N ARG A 44 -9.31 -1.48 -4.71
CA ARG A 44 -8.65 -2.74 -5.11
C ARG A 44 -7.31 -2.93 -4.40
N ILE A 45 -6.52 -1.88 -4.27
CA ILE A 45 -5.26 -1.89 -3.50
C ILE A 45 -5.58 -2.15 -2.01
N THR A 46 -6.56 -1.44 -1.46
CA THR A 46 -6.94 -1.56 -0.04
C THR A 46 -7.40 -2.98 0.31
N ARG A 47 -8.24 -3.60 -0.53
CA ARG A 47 -8.69 -4.99 -0.34
C ARG A 47 -7.56 -6.00 -0.42
N THR A 48 -6.64 -5.82 -1.37
CA THR A 48 -5.46 -6.69 -1.51
C THR A 48 -4.54 -6.56 -0.29
N CYS A 49 -4.30 -5.33 0.18
CA CYS A 49 -3.50 -5.04 1.38
C CYS A 49 -4.07 -5.69 2.66
N CYS A 50 -5.37 -5.53 2.92
CA CYS A 50 -6.01 -6.15 4.09
C CYS A 50 -5.95 -7.69 4.05
N ARG A 51 -6.15 -8.29 2.87
CA ARG A 51 -6.11 -9.76 2.71
C ARG A 51 -4.69 -10.30 2.93
N GLN A 52 -3.67 -9.58 2.46
CA GLN A 52 -2.26 -9.96 2.62
C GLN A 52 -1.79 -9.85 4.08
N LYS A 53 -2.13 -8.76 4.78
CA LYS A 53 -1.80 -8.58 6.22
C LYS A 53 -2.39 -9.69 7.09
N ALA A 54 -3.65 -10.07 6.86
CA ALA A 54 -4.29 -11.17 7.59
C ALA A 54 -3.62 -12.53 7.32
N GLN A 55 -3.24 -12.81 6.06
CA GLN A 55 -2.52 -14.04 5.71
C GLN A 55 -1.14 -14.14 6.36
N ILE A 56 -0.41 -13.03 6.48
CA ILE A 56 0.92 -13.00 7.09
C ILE A 56 0.85 -13.34 8.59
N SER A 57 -0.15 -12.82 9.32
CA SER A 57 -0.34 -13.14 10.74
C SER A 57 -0.69 -14.62 10.96
N LEU A 58 -1.65 -15.15 10.20
CA LEU A 58 -2.06 -16.56 10.31
C LEU A 58 -0.93 -17.52 9.95
N ARG A 59 -0.10 -17.16 8.96
CA ARG A 59 1.07 -17.96 8.57
C ARG A 59 2.15 -17.93 9.64
N HIS A 60 2.41 -16.78 10.26
CA HIS A 60 3.39 -16.65 11.33
C HIS A 60 3.03 -17.54 12.53
N ASP A 61 1.77 -17.56 12.96
CA ASP A 61 1.33 -18.41 14.08
C ASP A 61 1.38 -19.90 13.74
N ARG A 62 1.19 -20.27 12.48
CA ARG A 62 1.41 -21.65 12.00
C ARG A 62 2.89 -22.02 12.03
N LEU A 63 3.76 -21.14 11.54
CA LEU A 63 5.22 -21.37 11.50
C LEU A 63 5.82 -21.47 12.90
N LEU A 64 5.33 -20.66 13.85
CA LEU A 64 5.73 -20.75 15.26
C LEU A 64 5.50 -22.16 15.83
N LYS A 65 4.38 -22.80 15.45
CA LYS A 65 4.02 -24.14 15.93
C LYS A 65 4.82 -25.27 15.28
N THR A 66 5.38 -25.06 14.08
CA THR A 66 6.01 -26.14 13.29
C THR A 66 7.53 -26.03 13.14
N GLN A 67 8.07 -24.82 13.05
CA GLN A 67 9.48 -24.57 12.70
C GLN A 67 10.23 -23.76 13.78
N GLY A 68 9.51 -23.31 14.81
CA GLY A 68 10.07 -22.51 15.88
C GLY A 68 10.20 -21.02 15.53
N PRO A 69 10.55 -20.22 16.53
CA PRO A 69 10.33 -18.78 16.49
C PRO A 69 11.23 -17.97 15.56
N ALA A 70 12.52 -18.27 15.54
CA ALA A 70 13.48 -17.54 14.71
C ALA A 70 13.13 -17.66 13.21
N ILE A 71 12.77 -18.87 12.78
CA ILE A 71 12.35 -19.16 11.41
C ILE A 71 11.02 -18.46 11.09
N ALA A 72 10.06 -18.49 12.02
CA ALA A 72 8.78 -17.81 11.85
C ALA A 72 8.94 -16.30 11.67
N ILE A 73 9.81 -15.65 12.45
CA ILE A 73 10.11 -14.22 12.32
C ILE A 73 10.79 -13.93 10.97
N ALA A 74 11.84 -14.68 10.63
CA ALA A 74 12.60 -14.44 9.41
C ALA A 74 11.73 -14.58 8.15
N ILE A 75 10.95 -15.66 8.04
CA ILE A 75 10.05 -15.89 6.90
C ILE A 75 9.02 -14.76 6.83
N THR A 76 8.38 -14.43 7.96
CA THR A 76 7.38 -13.36 8.01
C THR A 76 7.96 -12.00 7.60
N ALA A 77 9.16 -11.67 8.04
CA ALA A 77 9.84 -10.42 7.67
C ALA A 77 10.19 -10.37 6.17
N VAL A 78 10.63 -11.49 5.57
CA VAL A 78 10.89 -11.56 4.13
C VAL A 78 9.63 -11.33 3.32
N PHE A 79 8.52 -12.02 3.65
CA PHE A 79 7.24 -11.82 2.94
C PHE A 79 6.71 -10.40 3.11
N TYR A 80 6.84 -9.82 4.30
CA TYR A 80 6.47 -8.43 4.57
C TYR A 80 7.30 -7.44 3.72
N THR A 81 8.59 -7.70 3.59
CA THR A 81 9.51 -6.88 2.79
C THR A 81 9.21 -6.99 1.29
N LEU A 82 8.96 -8.20 0.78
CA LEU A 82 8.58 -8.42 -0.62
C LEU A 82 7.27 -7.70 -0.97
N TYR A 83 6.30 -7.70 -0.05
CA TYR A 83 5.07 -6.95 -0.21
C TYR A 83 5.31 -5.43 -0.35
N HIS A 84 6.22 -4.86 0.45
CA HIS A 84 6.60 -3.46 0.33
C HIS A 84 7.40 -3.18 -0.93
N LEU A 85 8.29 -4.09 -1.34
CA LEU A 85 9.04 -3.96 -2.59
C LEU A 85 8.08 -3.78 -3.78
N LEU A 86 7.06 -4.64 -3.88
CA LEU A 86 6.05 -4.57 -4.94
C LEU A 86 5.26 -3.25 -4.92
N SER A 87 5.07 -2.66 -3.74
CA SER A 87 4.35 -1.39 -3.59
C SER A 87 5.22 -0.17 -3.90
N VAL A 88 6.54 -0.28 -3.73
CA VAL A 88 7.52 0.81 -3.90
C VAL A 88 8.04 0.90 -5.34
N ILE A 89 8.10 -0.22 -6.09
CA ILE A 89 8.49 -0.25 -7.52
C ILE A 89 7.79 0.80 -8.40
N PRO A 90 6.45 1.02 -8.32
CA PRO A 90 5.81 2.04 -9.15
C PRO A 90 6.07 3.48 -8.67
N ILE A 91 6.65 3.67 -7.49
CA ILE A 91 6.84 4.99 -6.84
C ILE A 91 8.29 5.48 -7.01
N PHE A 92 9.27 4.57 -6.97
CA PHE A 92 10.69 4.90 -7.06
C PHE A 92 11.36 4.19 -8.24
N GLU A 93 12.40 4.80 -8.82
CA GLU A 93 13.24 4.09 -9.79
C GLU A 93 13.84 2.81 -9.19
N ALA A 94 14.08 1.82 -10.04
CA ALA A 94 14.44 0.46 -9.63
C ALA A 94 15.63 0.39 -8.65
N GLY A 95 16.60 1.31 -8.78
CA GLY A 95 17.76 1.39 -7.87
C GLY A 95 17.39 1.84 -6.45
N PHE A 96 16.56 2.87 -6.32
CA PHE A 96 16.14 3.39 -5.01
C PHE A 96 15.16 2.45 -4.30
N SER A 97 14.38 1.67 -5.05
CA SER A 97 13.45 0.68 -4.50
C SER A 97 14.14 -0.38 -3.63
N LEU A 98 15.36 -0.80 -3.99
CA LEU A 98 16.12 -1.78 -3.22
C LEU A 98 16.64 -1.20 -1.89
N ILE A 99 17.13 0.04 -1.92
CA ILE A 99 17.61 0.74 -0.72
C ILE A 99 16.44 1.00 0.23
N ALA A 100 15.31 1.47 -0.30
CA ALA A 100 14.11 1.77 0.47
C ALA A 100 13.51 0.54 1.18
N VAL A 101 13.81 -0.68 0.72
CA VAL A 101 13.31 -1.91 1.33
C VAL A 101 14.12 -2.38 2.53
N LEU A 102 15.39 -1.98 2.66
CA LEU A 102 16.25 -2.44 3.76
C LEU A 102 15.71 -2.02 5.15
N PRO A 103 15.30 -0.76 5.37
CA PRO A 103 14.67 -0.36 6.64
C PRO A 103 13.38 -1.12 6.93
N VAL A 104 12.62 -1.48 5.89
CA VAL A 104 11.36 -2.23 6.01
C VAL A 104 11.63 -3.66 6.48
N LEU A 105 12.69 -4.30 5.99
CA LEU A 105 13.11 -5.63 6.45
C LEU A 105 13.53 -5.60 7.93
N LEU A 106 14.33 -4.60 8.32
CA LEU A 106 14.75 -4.42 9.70
C LEU A 106 13.56 -4.18 10.63
N ALA A 107 12.59 -3.37 10.20
CA ALA A 107 11.33 -3.20 10.91
C ALA A 107 10.58 -4.55 11.06
N GLY A 108 10.41 -5.30 9.98
CA GLY A 108 9.75 -6.61 10.02
C GLY A 108 10.38 -7.59 11.04
N LEU A 109 11.72 -7.62 11.11
CA LEU A 109 12.45 -8.42 12.09
C LEU A 109 12.27 -7.89 13.53
N PHE A 110 12.39 -6.57 13.72
CA PHE A 110 12.26 -5.93 15.03
C PHE A 110 10.87 -6.15 15.65
N TRP A 111 9.80 -5.84 14.93
CA TRP A 111 8.44 -6.03 15.44
C TRP A 111 8.07 -7.51 15.57
N GLY A 112 8.62 -8.39 14.73
CA GLY A 112 8.49 -9.84 14.90
C GLY A 112 9.12 -10.34 16.20
N TYR A 113 10.33 -9.84 16.53
CA TYR A 113 11.01 -10.13 17.79
C TYR A 113 10.23 -9.58 19.00
N VAL A 114 9.77 -8.33 18.94
CA VAL A 114 8.96 -7.71 20.00
C VAL A 114 7.68 -8.50 20.25
N ARG A 115 6.96 -8.92 19.19
CA ARG A 115 5.77 -9.77 19.31
C ARG A 115 6.08 -11.06 20.05
N GLN A 116 7.20 -11.69 19.74
CA GLN A 116 7.56 -12.95 20.35
C GLN A 116 7.96 -12.80 21.82
N LYS A 117 8.72 -11.76 22.16
CA LYS A 117 9.15 -11.46 23.54
C LYS A 117 7.98 -11.04 24.43
N THR A 118 7.04 -10.25 23.89
CA THR A 118 5.93 -9.69 24.67
C THR A 118 4.67 -10.54 24.63
N GLY A 119 4.54 -11.44 23.64
CA GLY A 119 3.30 -12.18 23.36
C GLY A 119 2.11 -11.29 22.95
N SER A 120 2.33 -9.99 22.79
CA SER A 120 1.26 -8.99 22.65
C SER A 120 1.17 -8.45 21.23
N LEU A 121 0.01 -8.64 20.61
CA LEU A 121 -0.31 -8.01 19.32
C LEU A 121 -0.58 -6.50 19.50
N SER A 122 -1.17 -6.09 20.62
CA SER A 122 -1.48 -4.67 20.86
C SER A 122 -0.23 -3.82 20.99
N ALA A 123 0.83 -4.35 21.63
CA ALA A 123 2.12 -3.66 21.73
C ALA A 123 2.73 -3.38 20.35
N VAL A 124 2.64 -4.35 19.43
CA VAL A 124 3.09 -4.20 18.03
C VAL A 124 2.25 -3.15 17.31
N ILE A 125 0.92 -3.20 17.43
CA ILE A 125 0.03 -2.25 16.75
C ILE A 125 0.27 -0.81 17.23
N ILE A 126 0.34 -0.59 18.55
CA ILE A 126 0.50 0.73 19.14
C ILE A 126 1.88 1.32 18.78
N SER A 127 2.95 0.53 18.97
CA SER A 127 4.31 1.00 18.64
C SER A 127 4.49 1.27 17.15
N HIS A 128 3.86 0.46 16.28
CA HIS A 128 3.87 0.70 14.85
C HIS A 128 3.13 2.00 14.49
N ALA A 129 1.94 2.22 15.03
CA ALA A 129 1.18 3.45 14.81
C ALA A 129 1.94 4.70 15.28
N LEU A 130 2.65 4.61 16.41
CA LEU A 130 3.52 5.69 16.89
C LEU A 130 4.72 5.94 15.97
N SER A 131 5.32 4.88 15.41
CA SER A 131 6.41 4.99 14.44
C SER A 131 5.94 5.71 13.17
N ASP A 132 4.78 5.33 12.64
CA ASP A 132 4.20 5.97 11.45
C ASP A 132 3.88 7.44 11.73
N LEU A 133 3.30 7.75 12.89
CA LEU A 133 3.06 9.12 13.32
C LEU A 133 4.37 9.93 13.42
N GLY A 134 5.42 9.34 14.00
CA GLY A 134 6.74 9.97 14.10
C GLY A 134 7.31 10.31 12.72
N ILE A 135 7.22 9.38 11.77
CA ILE A 135 7.65 9.61 10.38
C ILE A 135 6.85 10.77 9.77
N MET A 136 5.51 10.76 9.90
CA MET A 136 4.67 11.86 9.39
C MET A 136 5.03 13.21 10.01
N CYS A 137 5.32 13.26 11.31
CA CYS A 137 5.76 14.47 11.98
C CYS A 137 7.10 14.98 11.42
N VAL A 138 8.08 14.09 11.20
CA VAL A 138 9.37 14.48 10.59
C VAL A 138 9.15 15.05 9.18
N TYR A 139 8.34 14.39 8.35
CA TYR A 139 8.01 14.90 7.02
C TYR A 139 7.31 16.26 7.07
N TRP A 140 6.41 16.49 8.02
CA TRP A 140 5.75 17.78 8.22
C TRP A 140 6.73 18.92 8.48
N PHE A 141 7.81 18.66 9.22
CA PHE A 141 8.86 19.64 9.48
C PHE A 141 9.79 19.88 8.28
N ILE A 142 9.96 18.89 7.41
CA ILE A 142 10.80 19.01 6.20
C ILE A 142 10.08 19.74 5.07
N VAL A 143 8.76 19.57 4.96
CA VAL A 143 7.94 20.12 3.86
C VAL A 143 7.42 21.54 4.15
N ARG A 144 7.42 21.97 5.41
CA ARG A 144 7.13 23.37 5.80
C ARG A 144 8.31 24.28 5.54
#